data_AF-A0A2H5VEQ8-F1
#
_entry.id   AF-A0A2H5VEQ8-F1
#
_cell.length_a   1.000
_cell.length_b   1.000
_cell.length_c   1.000
_cell.angle_alpha   90.00
_cell.angle_beta   90.00
_cell.angle_gamma   90.00
#
_symmetry.space_group_name_H-M   'P 1'
#
loop_
_entity.id
_entity.type
_entity.pdbx_description
1 polymer ?
#
loop_
_entity_poly.entity_id
_entity_poly.type
_entity_poly.pdbx_seq_one_letter_code
_entity_poly.pdbx_strand_id
1 'polypeptide(L)' 'MIYFGNLSLIYLIFSSILGGLLILQILRLLMKPSLTLYWRIFKLSSPYLALIYLALIMDRTLF' A
#
# COMPACT_ATOMS: atom_id res chain seq x y z
N MET A 1 -2.88 -7.20 -22.02
CA MET A 1 -2.48 -7.28 -20.59
C MET A 1 -3.56 -8.05 -19.82
N ILE A 2 -3.22 -8.70 -18.72
CA ILE A 2 -4.19 -9.43 -17.89
C ILE A 2 -4.83 -8.42 -16.95
N TYR A 3 -6.15 -8.24 -17.07
CA TYR A 3 -6.95 -7.36 -16.21
C TYR A 3 -7.81 -8.19 -15.27
N PHE A 4 -7.97 -7.72 -14.04
CA PHE A 4 -8.93 -8.24 -13.08
C PHE A 4 -9.98 -7.14 -12.85
N GLY A 5 -11.06 -7.19 -13.65
CA GLY A 5 -12.01 -6.08 -13.73
C GLY A 5 -11.41 -4.88 -14.47
N ASN A 6 -11.47 -3.69 -13.86
CA ASN A 6 -10.99 -2.43 -14.44
C ASN A 6 -9.51 -2.12 -14.16
N LEU A 7 -8.82 -2.96 -13.39
CA LEU A 7 -7.45 -2.74 -12.95
C LEU A 7 -6.53 -3.81 -13.52
N SER A 8 -5.30 -3.45 -13.87
CA SER A 8 -4.33 -4.45 -14.34
C SER A 8 -3.76 -5.28 -13.18
N LEU A 9 -3.20 -6.44 -13.55
CA LEU A 9 -2.49 -7.31 -12.61
C LEU A 9 -1.31 -6.60 -11.93
N ILE A 10 -0.66 -5.65 -12.60
CA ILE A 10 0.49 -4.93 -12.04
C ILE A 10 0.05 -4.04 -10.89
N TYR A 11 -1.04 -3.28 -11.06
CA TYR A 11 -1.62 -2.51 -9.98
C TYR A 11 -1.96 -3.39 -8.78
N LEU A 12 -2.63 -4.53 -9.02
CA LEU A 12 -2.99 -5.48 -7.96
C LEU A 12 -1.78 -5.99 -7.18
N ILE A 13 -0.69 -6.35 -7.87
CA ILE A 13 0.54 -6.81 -7.22
C ILE A 13 1.13 -5.67 -6.35
N PHE A 14 1.27 -4.47 -6.92
CA PHE A 14 1.83 -3.32 -6.19
C PHE A 14 0.98 -2.93 -4.97
N SER A 15 -0.34 -2.81 -5.14
CA SER A 15 -1.24 -2.45 -4.06
C SER A 15 -1.28 -3.51 -2.97
N SER A 16 -1.20 -4.79 -3.34
CA SER A 16 -1.19 -5.90 -2.39
C SER A 16 0.10 -5.94 -1.56
N ILE A 17 1.27 -5.72 -2.20
CA ILE A 17 2.55 -5.67 -1.49
C ILE A 17 2.58 -4.49 -0.51
N LEU A 18 2.26 -3.28 -1.00
CA LEU A 18 2.25 -2.08 -0.16
C LEU A 18 1.24 -2.20 0.98
N GLY A 19 0.02 -2.67 0.67
CA GLY A 19 -1.04 -2.84 1.67
C GLY A 19 -0.69 -3.91 2.70
N GLY A 20 -0.14 -5.03 2.26
CA GLY A 20 0.34 -6.10 3.12
C GLY A 20 1.41 -5.61 4.10
N LEU A 21 2.40 -4.84 3.62
CA LEU A 21 3.43 -4.25 4.48
C LEU A 21 2.83 -3.32 5.54
N LEU A 22 1.86 -2.47 5.18
CA LEU A 22 1.20 -1.58 6.13
C LEU A 22 0.40 -2.36 7.18
N ILE A 23 -0.34 -3.39 6.75
CA ILE A 23 -1.12 -4.26 7.64
C ILE A 23 -0.20 -4.96 8.64
N LEU A 24 0.91 -5.55 8.18
CA LEU A 24 1.90 -6.19 9.06
C LEU A 24 2.40 -5.23 10.14
N GLN A 25 2.63 -3.98 9.79
CA GLN A 25 3.06 -2.95 10.72
C GLN A 25 1.98 -2.58 11.74
N ILE A 26 0.72 -2.49 11.32
CA ILE A 26 -0.43 -2.25 12.20
C ILE A 26 -0.63 -3.43 13.15
N LEU A 27 -0.57 -4.67 12.65
CA LEU A 27 -0.65 -5.88 13.48
C LEU A 27 0.47 -5.90 14.53
N ARG A 28 1.70 -5.54 14.12
CA ARG A 28 2.82 -5.40 15.05
C ARG A 28 2.56 -4.34 16.12
N LEU A 29 1.92 -3.22 15.76
CA LEU A 29 1.52 -2.17 16.71
C LEU A 29 0.45 -2.66 17.69
N LEU A 30 -0.53 -3.43 17.23
CA LEU A 30 -1.57 -4.02 18.08
C LEU A 30 -0.97 -5.01 19.09
N MET A 31 -0.03 -5.84 18.68
CA MET A 31 0.63 -6.81 19.56
C MET A 31 1.63 -6.17 20.52
N LYS A 32 2.32 -5.10 20.08
CA LYS A 32 3.35 -4.40 20.86
C LYS A 32 3.15 -2.89 20.73
N PRO A 33 2.21 -2.31 21.50
CA PRO A 33 1.92 -0.89 21.43
C PRO A 33 3.16 -0.08 21.78
N SER A 34 3.55 0.83 20.89
CA SER A 34 4.65 1.76 21.14
C SER A 34 4.37 3.09 20.44
N LEU A 35 4.64 4.18 21.16
CA LEU A 35 4.48 5.53 20.62
C LEU A 35 5.39 5.75 19.40
N THR A 36 6.61 5.21 19.45
CA THR A 36 7.58 5.31 18.36
C THR A 36 7.11 4.56 17.10
N LEU A 37 6.50 3.39 17.27
CA LEU A 37 5.95 2.60 16.18
C LEU A 37 4.70 3.26 15.59
N TYR A 38 3.83 3.83 16.43
CA TYR A 38 2.68 4.61 15.99
C TYR A 38 3.10 5.79 15.11
N TRP A 39 4.04 6.62 15.58
CA TRP A 39 4.57 7.74 14.80
C TRP A 39 5.21 7.30 13.48
N ARG A 40 5.90 6.15 13.48
CA ARG A 40 6.48 5.58 12.26
C ARG A 40 5.40 5.18 11.25
N ILE A 41 4.37 4.48 11.71
CA ILE A 41 3.25 4.05 10.86
C ILE A 41 2.49 5.26 10.30
N PHE A 42 2.26 6.28 11.13
CA PHE A 42 1.65 7.54 10.70
C PHE A 42 2.46 8.25 9.62
N LYS A 43 3.78 8.35 9.77
CA LYS A 43 4.65 8.94 8.74
C LYS A 43 4.69 8.10 7.46
N LEU A 44 4.55 6.78 7.58
CA LEU A 44 4.56 5.86 6.44
C LEU A 44 3.22 5.85 5.67
N SER A 45 2.09 6.16 6.31
CA SER A 45 0.77 6.11 5.67
C SER A 45 0.61 7.14 4.55
N SER A 46 1.18 8.34 4.71
CA SER A 46 1.17 9.38 3.68
C SER A 46 1.90 8.99 2.39
N PRO A 47 3.20 8.58 2.41
CA PRO A 47 3.87 8.11 1.21
C PRO A 47 3.31 6.80 0.67
N TYR A 48 2.77 5.92 1.53
CA TYR A 48 2.05 4.72 1.10
C TYR A 48 0.88 5.07 0.18
N LEU A 49 0.03 6.03 0.59
CA LEU A 49 -1.12 6.44 -0.22
C LEU A 49 -0.68 7.05 -1.54
N ALA A 50 0.37 7.87 -1.53
CA ALA A 50 0.94 8.47 -2.72
C ALA A 50 1.46 7.41 -3.71
N LEU A 51 2.14 6.37 -3.20
CA LEU A 51 2.65 5.26 -4.03
C LEU A 51 1.52 4.44 -4.66
N ILE A 52 0.44 4.16 -3.91
CA ILE A 52 -0.73 3.48 -4.47
C ILE A 52 -1.38 4.34 -5.54
N TYR A 53 -1.49 5.65 -5.31
CA TYR A 53 -2.08 6.55 -6.27
C TYR A 53 -1.24 6.65 -7.56
N LEU A 54 0.09 6.70 -7.42
CA LEU A 54 1.01 6.63 -8.56
C LEU A 54 0.89 5.31 -9.32
N ALA A 55 0.79 4.18 -8.60
CA ALA A 55 0.57 2.88 -9.23
C ALA A 55 -0.76 2.87 -10.01
N LEU A 56 -1.82 3.48 -9.49
CA LEU A 56 -3.11 3.59 -10.18
C LEU A 56 -3.02 4.46 -11.45
N ILE A 57 -2.34 5.61 -11.37
CA ILE A 57 -2.12 6.47 -12.54
C ILE A 57 -1.31 5.73 -13.60
N MET A 58 -0.22 5.08 -13.21
CA MET A 58 0.61 4.27 -14.12
C MET A 58 -0.21 3.15 -14.75
N ASP A 59 -1.05 2.47 -13.97
CA ASP A 59 -1.97 1.46 -14.47
C ASP A 59 -2.85 2.04 -15.58
N ARG A 60 -3.57 3.13 -15.29
CA ARG A 60 -4.54 3.71 -16.22
C ARG A 60 -3.94 4.35 -17.45
N THR A 61 -2.67 4.77 -17.38
CA THR A 61 -1.97 5.44 -18.48
C THR A 61 -1.24 4.47 -19.39
N LEU A 62 -0.76 3.34 -18.87
CA LEU A 62 0.05 2.36 -19.60
C LEU A 62 -0.73 1.09 -19.99
N PHE A 63 -1.87 0.83 -19.35
CA PHE A 63 -2.67 -0.40 -19.48
C PHE A 63 -4.17 -0.03 -19.66
#